data_AF-A0A1Z8Q4T9-F1
#
_entry.id   AF-A0A1Z8Q4T9-F1
#
_cell.length_a   1.000
_cell.length_b   1.000
_cell.length_c   1.000
_cell.angle_alpha   90.00
_cell.angle_beta   90.00
_cell.angle_gamma   90.00
#
_symmetry.space_group_name_H-M   'P 1'
#
loop_
_entity.id
_entity.type
_entity.pdbx_description
1 polymer ?
#
loop_
_entity_poly.entity_id
_entity_poly.type
_entity_poly.pdbx_seq_one_letter_code
_entity_poly.pdbx_strand_id
1 'polypeptide(L)' 'MSCNKLSTYEVVVVVEEKFNSVQDAVDNKDAIGEPVVKVVNKRFLKSNIKLEDKHGLRSKEGKGSSGETGESS' A
#
# COMPACT_ATOMS: atom_id res chain seq x y z
N MET A 1 -17.65 13.65 -6.42
CA MET A 1 -16.96 12.53 -5.75
C MET A 1 -15.56 12.41 -6.33
N SER A 2 -14.53 12.23 -5.49
CA SER A 2 -13.16 11.94 -5.94
C SER A 2 -12.80 10.50 -5.57
N CYS A 3 -12.29 9.74 -6.52
CA CYS A 3 -11.78 8.38 -6.28
C CYS A 3 -10.26 8.37 -6.42
N ASN A 4 -9.59 7.62 -5.53
CA ASN A 4 -8.16 7.37 -5.58
C ASN A 4 -7.92 5.89 -5.90
N LYS A 5 -7.14 5.61 -6.94
CA LYS A 5 -6.69 4.25 -7.24
C LYS A 5 -5.42 3.96 -6.43
N LEU A 6 -5.54 3.03 -5.49
CA LEU A 6 -4.41 2.47 -4.75
C LEU A 6 -3.87 1.26 -5.51
N SER A 7 -2.56 1.20 -5.70
CA SER A 7 -1.89 0.06 -6.35
C SER A 7 -0.74 -0.40 -5.46
N THR A 8 -0.72 -1.69 -5.14
CA THR A 8 0.33 -2.32 -4.34
C THR A 8 1.28 -3.06 -5.27
N TYR A 9 2.58 -2.84 -5.06
CA TYR A 9 3.64 -3.51 -5.80
C TYR A 9 4.62 -4.14 -4.82
N GLU A 10 5.13 -5.31 -5.18
CA GLU A 10 6.36 -5.86 -4.62
C GLU A 10 7.52 -5.33 -5.47
N VAL A 11 8.56 -4.82 -4.81
CA VAL A 11 9.71 -4.20 -5.47
C VAL A 11 10.98 -4.87 -4.98
N VAL A 12 11.78 -5.36 -5.92
CA VAL A 12 13.13 -5.85 -5.64
C VAL A 12 14.10 -4.71 -5.96
N VAL A 13 14.89 -4.33 -4.96
CA VAL A 13 15.89 -3.28 -5.06
C VAL A 13 17.29 -3.84 -4.84
N VAL A 14 18.24 -3.34 -5.60
CA VAL A 14 19.67 -3.52 -5.34
C VAL A 14 20.18 -2.20 -4.77
N VAL A 15 20.88 -2.29 -3.66
CA VAL A 15 21.50 -1.15 -2.99
C VAL A 15 23.01 -1.23 -3.21
N GLU A 16 23.58 -0.21 -3.82
CA GLU A 16 25.01 -0.12 -4.09
C GLU A 16 25.60 0.97 -3.20
N GLU A 17 26.55 0.59 -2.35
CA GLU A 17 27.30 1.48 -1.48
C GLU A 17 28.76 1.57 -1.94
N LYS A 18 29.33 2.77 -1.89
CA LYS A 18 30.71 3.03 -2.31
C LYS A 18 31.58 3.27 -1.10
N PHE A 19 32.65 2.50 -1.01
CA PHE A 19 33.68 2.64 0.02
C PHE A 19 35.03 2.93 -0.64
N ASN A 20 35.88 3.69 0.04
CA ASN A 20 37.22 4.03 -0.47
C ASN A 20 38.21 2.87 -0.35
N SER A 21 37.94 1.92 0.55
CA SER A 21 38.74 0.72 0.75
C SER A 21 37.89 -0.45 1.28
N VAL A 22 38.43 -1.68 1.19
CA VAL A 22 37.78 -2.87 1.76
C VAL A 22 37.69 -2.77 3.29
N GLN A 23 38.72 -2.21 3.95
CA GLN A 23 38.73 -2.05 5.39
C GLN A 23 37.62 -1.10 5.85
N ASP A 24 37.44 0.03 5.15
CA ASP A 24 36.34 0.96 5.42
C ASP A 24 34.98 0.28 5.28
N ALA A 25 34.80 -0.59 4.27
CA ALA A 25 33.55 -1.32 4.07
C ALA A 25 33.26 -2.31 5.22
N VAL A 26 34.29 -2.95 5.77
CA VAL A 26 34.15 -3.88 6.91
C VAL A 26 33.83 -3.13 8.19
N ASP A 27 34.52 -2.02 8.44
CA ASP A 27 34.36 -1.21 9.65
C ASP A 27 33.01 -0.46 9.65
N ASN A 28 32.46 -0.19 8.46
CA ASN A 28 31.19 0.53 8.26
C ASN A 28 30.08 -0.35 7.69
N LYS A 29 30.15 -1.68 7.86
CA LYS A 29 29.17 -2.64 7.31
C LYS A 29 27.71 -2.36 7.70
N ASP A 30 27.51 -1.67 8.83
CA ASP A 30 26.20 -1.32 9.38
C ASP A 30 25.87 0.17 9.17
N ALA A 31 26.80 0.96 8.63
CA ALA A 31 26.61 2.38 8.36
C ALA A 31 26.01 2.53 6.96
N ILE A 32 24.72 2.86 6.92
CA ILE A 32 24.03 3.16 5.67
C ILE A 32 24.48 4.54 5.21
N GLY A 33 25.30 4.58 4.16
CA GLY A 33 25.69 5.83 3.48
C GLY A 33 24.52 6.40 2.67
N GLU A 34 24.76 7.34 1.75
CA GLU A 34 23.77 7.68 0.71
C GLU A 34 23.76 6.56 -0.35
N PRO A 35 22.83 5.60 -0.31
CA PRO A 35 22.94 4.41 -1.12
C PRO A 35 22.38 4.69 -2.51
N VAL A 36 23.04 4.17 -3.55
CA VAL A 36 22.43 4.19 -4.89
C VAL A 36 21.45 3.03 -4.97
N VAL A 37 20.15 3.34 -4.89
CA VAL A 37 19.07 2.35 -4.97
C VAL A 37 18.66 2.17 -6.44
N LYS A 38 18.79 0.94 -6.95
CA LYS A 38 18.31 0.55 -8.28
C LYS A 38 17.15 -0.43 -8.13
N VAL A 39 15.98 -0.07 -8.66
CA VAL A 39 14.84 -1.00 -8.76
C VAL A 39 15.09 -1.93 -9.94
N VAL A 40 15.28 -3.23 -9.66
CA VAL A 40 15.59 -4.23 -10.69
C VAL A 40 14.36 -5.02 -11.13
N ASN A 41 13.35 -5.11 -10.26
CA ASN A 41 12.10 -5.76 -10.60
C ASN A 41 10.94 -5.14 -9.83
N LYS A 42 9.78 -5.10 -10.47
CA LYS A 42 8.54 -4.61 -9.88
C LYS A 42 7.39 -5.52 -10.31
N ARG A 43 6.76 -6.16 -9.34
CA ARG A 43 5.61 -7.03 -9.55
C ARG A 43 4.36 -6.36 -9.00
N PHE A 44 3.33 -6.26 -9.83
CA PHE A 44 2.02 -5.80 -9.38
C PHE A 44 1.35 -6.91 -8.54
N LEU A 45 0.86 -6.54 -7.36
CA LEU A 45 0.16 -7.47 -6.47
C LEU A 45 -1.36 -7.28 -6.55
N LYS A 46 -1.84 -6.06 -6.29
CA LYS A 46 -3.28 -5.75 -6.26
C LYS A 46 -3.55 -4.26 -6.44
N SER A 47 -4.77 -3.91 -6.85
CA SER A 47 -5.25 -2.54 -6.85
C SER A 47 -6.65 -2.47 -6.24
N ASN A 48 -6.90 -1.39 -5.49
CA ASN A 48 -8.20 -1.07 -4.92
C ASN A 48 -8.55 0.37 -5.27
N ILE A 49 -9.83 0.68 -5.43
CA ILE A 49 -10.31 2.05 -5.63
C ILE A 49 -10.93 2.51 -4.31
N LYS A 50 -10.37 3.56 -3.71
CA LYS A 50 -10.93 4.20 -2.52
C LYS A 50 -11.72 5.42 -2.96
N LEU A 51 -13.01 5.47 -2.63
CA LEU A 51 -13.82 6.67 -2.77
C LEU A 51 -13.62 7.53 -1.53
N GLU A 52 -13.24 8.78 -1.71
CA GLU A 52 -13.22 9.75 -0.61
C GLU A 52 -14.44 10.66 -0.73
N ASP A 53 -15.35 10.54 0.24
CA ASP A 53 -16.44 11.48 0.43
C ASP A 53 -15.89 12.75 1.07
N LYS A 54 -15.75 13.81 0.26
CA LYS A 54 -15.42 15.14 0.79
C LYS A 54 -16.66 15.66 1.50
N HIS A 55 -16.58 15.72 2.83
CA HIS A 55 -17.59 16.25 3.76
C HIS A 55 -18.85 15.40 3.98
N GLY A 56 -18.75 14.54 4.99
CA GLY A 56 -19.73 14.33 6.07
C GLY A 56 -21.21 14.45 5.76
N LEU A 57 -21.88 13.30 5.69
CA LEU A 57 -23.11 13.08 6.45
C LEU A 57 -23.08 11.67 7.02
N ARG A 58 -23.23 11.59 8.34
CA ARG A 58 -23.52 10.39 9.15
C ARG A 58 -24.47 9.48 8.36
N SER A 59 -23.99 8.34 7.87
CA SER A 59 -24.90 7.27 7.45
C SER A 59 -25.49 6.70 8.74
N LYS A 60 -26.65 7.23 9.14
CA LYS A 60 -27.54 6.50 10.02
C LYS A 60 -27.90 5.24 9.24
N GLU A 61 -27.38 4.09 9.65
CA GLU A 61 -27.96 2.82 9.24
C GLU A 61 -29.43 2.86 9.64
N GLY A 62 -30.27 2.95 8.60
CA GLY A 62 -31.71 3.02 8.69
C GLY A 62 -32.24 1.70 9.24
N LYS A 63 -32.99 1.84 10.33
CA LYS A 63 -33.93 0.85 10.85
C LYS A 63 -35.10 0.72 9.86
N GLY A 64 -35.43 -0.52 9.48
CA GLY A 64 -36.61 -0.89 8.68
C GLY A 64 -36.24 -1.40 7.29
N SER A 65 -36.84 -2.43 6.70
CA SER A 65 -38.08 -3.14 7.04
C SER A 65 -38.05 -4.45 6.23
N SER A 66 -38.13 -5.62 6.87
CA SER A 66 -38.39 -6.88 6.18
C SER A 66 -39.87 -7.24 6.39
N GLY A 67 -40.74 -6.69 5.55
CA GLY A 67 -41.96 -7.39 5.11
C GLY A 67 -41.62 -8.13 3.81
N GLU A 68 -42.25 -9.22 3.40
CA GLU A 68 -43.50 -9.84 3.82
C GLU A 68 -43.57 -11.26 3.22
N THR A 69 -44.18 -12.18 3.98
CA THR A 69 -45.18 -13.17 3.53
C THR A 69 -44.78 -14.46 2.76
N GLY A 70 -45.26 -15.58 3.32
CA GLY A 70 -45.53 -16.87 2.69
C GLY A 70 -45.30 -18.00 3.70
N GLU A 71 -46.16 -18.96 3.98
CA GLU A 71 -47.57 -19.30 3.73
C GLU A 71 -47.87 -20.45 4.73
N SER A 72 -49.14 -20.61 5.11
CA SER A 72 -49.62 -21.57 6.10
C SER A 72 -49.53 -23.03 5.67
N SER A 73 -49.19 -23.95 6.59
CA SER A 73 -49.72 -25.31 6.74
C SER A 73 -49.29 -25.92 8.07
#